data_AF-A0A945DTQ3-F1
#
_entry.id   AF-A0A945DTQ3-F1
#
_cell.length_a   1.000
_cell.length_b   1.000
_cell.length_c   1.000
_cell.angle_alpha   90.00
_cell.angle_beta   90.00
_cell.angle_gamma   90.00
#
_symmetry.space_group_name_H-M   'P 1'
#
loop_
_entity.id
_entity.type
_entity.pdbx_description
1 polymer ?
#
loop_
_entity_poly.entity_id
_entity_poly.type
_entity_poly.pdbx_seq_one_letter_code
_entity_poly.pdbx_strand_id
1 'polypeptide(L)' 'WMTALQEVKNGNFVVGNCHAGEANPQIFEITRDKKVVWEFDEWELVGNGLAVWQVFDGKASKSLRKQLAELK' A
#
# COMPACT_ATOMS: atom_id res chain seq x y z
N TRP A 1 -0.40 -13.62 5.33
CA TRP A 1 1.06 -13.62 5.53
C TRP A 1 1.54 -12.20 5.27
N MET A 2 2.37 -11.62 6.14
CA MET A 2 2.85 -10.25 5.98
C MET A 2 4.08 -10.25 5.08
N THR A 3 4.00 -9.57 3.94
CA THR A 3 5.08 -9.59 2.94
C THR A 3 5.86 -8.28 2.85
N ALA A 4 5.23 -7.16 3.23
CA ALA A 4 5.86 -5.85 3.26
C ALA A 4 5.30 -4.99 4.40
N LEU A 5 6.16 -4.14 4.95
CA LEU A 5 5.85 -3.20 6.02
C LEU A 5 6.60 -1.89 5.75
N GLN A 6 5.91 -0.76 5.83
CA GLN A 6 6.49 0.56 5.69
C GLN A 6 6.02 1.45 6.84
N GLU A 7 6.95 2.01 7.61
CA GLU A 7 6.64 3.13 8.50
C GLU A 7 6.57 4.43 7.69
N VAL A 8 5.50 5.20 7.89
CA VAL A 8 5.28 6.48 7.21
C VAL A 8 5.53 7.66 8.17
N LYS A 9 5.67 8.87 7.63
CA LYS A 9 6.16 10.05 8.40
C LYS A 9 5.31 10.43 9.62
N ASN A 10 4.02 10.10 9.60
CA ASN A 10 3.11 10.33 10.73
C ASN A 10 3.27 9.27 11.85
N GLY A 11 4.17 8.29 11.69
CA GLY A 11 4.44 7.22 12.64
C GLY A 11 3.50 6.00 12.50
N ASN A 12 2.57 6.01 11.55
CA ASN A 12 1.73 4.86 11.24
C ASN A 12 2.50 3.81 10.42
N PHE A 13 1.90 2.63 10.28
CA PHE A 13 2.42 1.57 9.44
C PHE A 13 1.49 1.31 8.26
N VAL A 14 2.05 1.22 7.06
CA VAL A 14 1.40 0.66 5.89
C VAL A 14 1.84 -0.80 5.76
N VAL A 15 0.86 -1.69 5.63
CA VAL A 15 1.03 -3.14 5.76
C VAL A 15 0.55 -3.84 4.50
N GLY A 16 1.37 -4.76 3.98
CA GLY A 16 0.97 -5.72 2.96
C GLY A 16 0.31 -6.95 3.55
N ASN A 17 -0.91 -7.22 3.11
CA ASN A 17 -1.75 -8.30 3.61
C ASN A 17 -1.94 -9.41 2.56
N CYS A 18 -0.84 -9.88 1.99
CA CYS A 18 -0.84 -10.94 0.99
C CYS A 18 -1.45 -12.25 1.55
N HIS A 19 -2.27 -12.92 0.75
CA HIS A 19 -3.01 -14.13 1.14
C HIS A 19 -4.01 -13.96 2.30
N ALA A 20 -4.64 -12.79 2.44
CA ALA A 20 -5.64 -12.54 3.48
C ALA A 20 -7.09 -12.85 3.06
N GLY A 21 -7.33 -13.20 1.79
CA GLY A 21 -8.67 -13.48 1.26
C GLY A 21 -9.49 -12.21 0.97
N GLU A 22 -10.62 -12.40 0.29
CA GLU A 22 -11.44 -11.33 -0.30
C GLU A 22 -12.12 -10.40 0.72
N ALA A 23 -12.28 -10.85 1.96
CA ALA A 23 -12.90 -10.07 3.03
C ALA A 23 -11.93 -9.09 3.73
N ASN A 24 -10.68 -9.00 3.26
CA ASN A 24 -9.63 -8.21 3.87
C ASN A 24 -8.91 -7.35 2.83
N PRO A 25 -8.56 -6.09 3.16
CA PRO A 25 -7.80 -5.23 2.25
C PRO A 25 -6.41 -5.81 2.01
N GLN A 26 -5.89 -5.64 0.79
CA GLN A 26 -4.57 -6.17 0.41
C GLN A 26 -3.43 -5.25 0.86
N ILE A 27 -3.68 -3.95 1.03
CA ILE A 27 -2.81 -3.03 1.77
C ILE A 27 -3.67 -2.21 2.74
N PHE A 28 -3.18 -1.94 3.93
CA PHE A 28 -3.85 -1.02 4.86
C PHE A 28 -2.85 -0.17 5.65
N GLU A 29 -3.26 1.02 6.06
CA GLU A 29 -2.55 1.86 7.02
C GLU A 29 -3.17 1.71 8.41
N ILE A 30 -2.34 1.38 9.40
CA ILE A 30 -2.73 1.18 10.79
C ILE A 30 -2.00 2.15 11.73
N THR A 31 -2.74 2.74 12.66
CA THR A 31 -2.18 3.61 13.71
C THR A 31 -1.48 2.80 14.79
N ARG A 32 -0.69 3.49 15.64
CA ARG A 32 -0.08 2.87 16.85
C ARG A 32 -1.12 2.34 17.84
N ASP A 33 -2.32 2.91 17.84
CA ASP A 33 -3.48 2.46 18.63
C ASP A 33 -4.27 1.33 17.94
N LYS A 34 -3.72 0.74 16.87
CA LYS A 34 -4.30 -0.39 16.12
C LYS A 34 -5.64 -0.08 15.44
N LYS A 35 -5.81 1.16 14.96
CA LYS A 35 -6.97 1.54 14.14
C LYS A 35 -6.57 1.59 12.67
N VAL A 36 -7.36 0.98 11.80
CA VAL A 36 -7.19 1.13 10.35
C VAL A 36 -7.73 2.49 9.93
N VAL A 37 -6.93 3.25 9.17
CA VAL A 37 -7.25 4.62 8.75
C VAL A 37 -7.23 4.83 7.24
N TRP A 38 -6.71 3.87 6.49
CA TRP A 38 -6.74 3.84 5.04
C TRP A 38 -6.58 2.41 4.54
N GLU A 39 -7.18 2.09 3.40
CA GLU A 39 -7.18 0.76 2.79
C GLU A 39 -7.01 0.84 1.27
N PHE A 40 -6.33 -0.16 0.74
CA PHE A 40 -6.37 -0.58 -0.66
C PHE A 40 -7.06 -1.94 -0.69
N ASP A 41 -8.35 -1.92 -1.02
CA ASP A 41 -9.22 -3.09 -1.06
C ASP A 41 -9.70 -3.33 -2.49
N GLU A 42 -8.79 -3.84 -3.32
CA GLU A 42 -8.97 -4.02 -4.76
C GLU A 42 -8.81 -5.51 -5.11
N TRP A 43 -9.65 -6.36 -4.49
CA TRP A 43 -9.59 -7.81 -4.66
C TRP A 43 -9.63 -8.24 -6.12
N GLU A 44 -10.50 -7.64 -6.93
CA GLU A 44 -10.62 -7.98 -8.36
C GLU A 44 -9.35 -7.64 -9.15
N LEU A 45 -8.54 -6.69 -8.68
CA LEU A 45 -7.30 -6.30 -9.36
C LEU A 45 -6.13 -7.23 -9.03
N VAL A 46 -5.95 -7.55 -7.75
CA VAL A 46 -4.74 -8.22 -7.26
C VAL A 46 -5.01 -9.56 -6.57
N GLY A 47 -6.23 -9.81 -6.09
CA GLY A 47 -6.58 -10.99 -5.31
C GLY A 47 -5.60 -11.24 -4.17
N ASN A 48 -5.12 -12.47 -4.07
CA ASN A 48 -4.03 -12.83 -3.14
C ASN A 48 -2.63 -12.48 -3.65
N GLY A 49 -2.50 -11.95 -4.87
CA GLY A 49 -1.24 -11.71 -5.57
C GLY A 49 -0.65 -10.32 -5.36
N LEU A 50 -0.28 -9.97 -4.13
CA LEU A 50 0.36 -8.68 -3.81
C LEU A 50 1.54 -8.85 -2.83
N ALA A 51 2.57 -9.57 -3.28
CA ALA A 51 3.73 -9.88 -2.43
C ALA A 51 4.58 -8.63 -2.12
N VAL A 52 4.79 -7.75 -3.09
CA VAL A 52 5.57 -6.52 -2.91
C VAL A 52 4.80 -5.32 -3.43
N TRP A 53 4.93 -4.21 -2.73
CA TRP A 53 4.33 -2.94 -3.08
C TRP A 53 5.17 -1.81 -2.52
N GLN A 54 4.95 -0.60 -3.04
CA GLN A 54 5.53 0.61 -2.51
C GLN A 54 4.54 1.76 -2.66
N VAL A 55 4.34 2.52 -1.58
CA VAL A 55 3.50 3.73 -1.61
C VAL A 55 4.40 4.95 -1.79
N PHE A 56 4.13 5.73 -2.85
CA PHE A 56 4.83 6.98 -3.14
C PHE A 56 3.94 8.18 -2.81
N ASP A 57 4.43 9.09 -1.98
CA ASP A 57 3.76 10.34 -1.64
C ASP A 57 4.56 11.58 -2.07
N GLY A 58 3.94 12.76 -1.92
CA GLY A 58 4.59 14.06 -2.03
C GLY A 58 5.50 14.24 -3.25
N LYS A 59 6.78 14.57 -3.01
CA LYS A 59 7.78 14.83 -4.07
C LYS A 59 8.10 13.57 -4.88
N ALA A 60 8.13 12.39 -4.25
CA ALA A 60 8.44 11.14 -4.91
C ALA A 60 7.36 10.78 -5.95
N SER A 61 6.08 10.90 -5.56
CA SER A 61 4.95 10.68 -6.48
C SER A 61 4.98 11.65 -7.67
N LYS A 62 5.26 12.93 -7.43
CA LYS A 62 5.39 13.94 -8.51
C LYS A 62 6.52 13.61 -9.48
N SER A 63 7.69 13.20 -8.95
CA SER A 63 8.84 12.81 -9.77
C SER A 63 8.55 11.60 -10.63
N LEU A 64 7.93 10.55 -10.05
CA LEU A 64 7.56 9.33 -10.78
C LEU A 64 6.58 9.65 -11.92
N ARG A 65 5.56 10.47 -11.66
CA ARG A 65 4.59 10.87 -12.69
C ARG A 65 5.24 11.64 -13.84
N LYS A 66 6.22 12.50 -13.56
CA LYS A 66 6.98 13.21 -14.59
C LYS A 66 7.74 12.22 -15.48
N GLN A 67 8.47 11.28 -14.87
CA GLN A 67 9.22 10.25 -15.61
C GLN A 67 8.29 9.39 -16.48
N LEU A 68 7.13 8.98 -15.95
CA LEU A 68 6.16 8.19 -16.72
C LEU A 68 5.56 8.95 -17.91
N ALA A 69 5.40 10.27 -17.81
CA ALA A 69 4.88 11.09 -18.91
C ALA A 69 5.89 11.23 -20.07
N GLU A 70 7.18 11.15 -19.78
CA GLU A 70 8.26 11.22 -20.77
C GLU A 70 8.44 9.88 -21.54
N LEU A 71 7.83 8.79 -21.08
CA LEU A 71 7.85 7.47 -21.73
C LEU A 71 6.72 7.27 -22.76
N LYS A 72 5.84 8.25 -22.93
CA LYS A 72 4.75 8.25 -23.92
C LYS A 72 5.15 9.02 -25.16
#